data_AF-A0A1E4ES54-F1
#
_entry.id   AF-A0A1E4ES54-F1
#
_cell.length_a   1.000
_cell.length_b   1.000
_cell.length_c   1.000
_cell.angle_alpha   90.00
_cell.angle_beta   90.00
_cell.angle_gamma   90.00
#
_symmetry.space_group_name_H-M   'P 1'
#
loop_
_entity.id
_entity.type
_entity.pdbx_description
1 polymer ?
#
loop_
_entity_poly.entity_id
_entity_poly.type
_entity_poly.pdbx_seq_one_letter_code
_entity_poly.pdbx_strand_id
1 'polypeptide(L)'
;MTRLTLPLLIVALTASGCGRFGDSGWNPLGWGPGTATPQTLAPEGGYPQVRDPRPTVPQILDAGWQRLADGRLLVLRGFGPVKGYHSAALVPAVARPGDPLQPDADGVLRLRFVAVPPAADATTARLPANPVIDSITVAVPMSFLRLSRLTAIEIEGGDRVITLRR
;
A
#
# COMPACT_ATOMS: atom_id res chain seq x y z
N MET A 1 72.71 51.16 5.34
CA MET A 1 71.92 51.94 6.30
C MET A 1 70.75 51.09 6.75
N THR A 2 70.50 51.11 8.06
CA THR A 2 69.18 50.90 8.70
C THR A 2 68.49 49.56 8.44
N ARG A 3 68.80 48.48 9.17
CA ARG A 3 68.38 48.22 10.58
C ARG A 3 66.87 48.30 10.85
N LEU A 4 66.02 48.40 9.81
CA LEU A 4 64.56 48.57 9.95
C LEU A 4 63.74 47.41 9.37
N THR A 5 64.36 46.36 8.84
CA THR A 5 63.63 45.22 8.24
C THR A 5 63.13 44.21 9.28
N LEU A 6 63.89 43.98 10.35
CA LEU A 6 63.53 43.03 11.40
C LEU A 6 62.30 43.43 12.25
N PRO A 7 62.16 44.69 12.75
CA PRO A 7 60.97 45.07 13.51
C PRO A 7 59.71 45.11 12.63
N LEU A 8 59.86 45.42 11.34
CA LEU A 8 58.74 45.47 10.39
C LEU A 8 58.16 44.07 10.09
N LEU A 9 59.01 43.03 10.11
CA LEU A 9 58.59 41.64 9.97
C LEU A 9 57.85 41.10 11.21
N ILE A 10 58.25 41.53 12.42
CA ILE A 10 57.60 41.13 13.68
C ILE A 10 56.23 41.79 13.84
N VAL A 11 56.08 43.05 13.43
CA VAL A 11 54.77 43.75 13.43
C VAL A 11 53.83 43.14 12.38
N ALA A 12 54.34 42.73 11.21
CA ALA A 12 53.55 42.05 10.19
C ALA A 12 53.03 40.65 10.65
N LEU A 13 53.80 39.92 11.46
CA LEU A 13 53.36 38.64 12.01
C LEU A 13 52.32 38.77 13.15
N THR A 14 52.38 39.84 13.92
CA THR A 14 51.44 40.04 15.05
C THR A 14 50.11 40.66 14.60
N ALA A 15 50.11 41.46 13.52
CA ALA A 15 48.90 42.04 12.95
C ALA A 15 48.05 41.06 12.12
N SER A 16 48.59 39.89 11.74
CA SER A 16 47.83 38.82 11.06
C SER A 16 47.17 37.81 12.01
N GLY A 17 47.32 38.01 13.32
CA GLY A 17 46.75 37.17 14.38
C GLY A 17 45.46 37.71 15.01
N CYS A 18 44.56 38.32 14.24
CA CYS A 18 43.20 38.62 14.68
C CYS A 18 42.20 37.69 13.97
N GLY A 19 42.29 36.40 14.28
CA GLY A 19 41.31 35.38 13.92
C GLY A 19 40.96 34.58 15.16
N ARG A 20 39.71 34.72 15.62
CA ARG A 20 39.10 33.99 16.74
C ARG A 20 39.36 32.48 16.60
N PHE A 21 40.27 31.94 17.41
CA PHE A 21 40.45 30.51 17.61
C PHE A 21 39.14 29.94 18.20
N GLY A 22 38.23 29.47 17.35
CA GLY A 22 36.92 29.00 17.80
C GLY A 22 36.03 28.42 16.71
N ASP A 23 36.17 28.84 15.45
CA ASP A 23 35.38 28.32 14.33
C ASP A 23 36.18 27.35 13.44
N SER A 24 37.17 26.67 14.02
CA SER A 24 37.89 25.61 13.34
C SER A 24 36.97 24.39 13.24
N GLY A 25 36.39 24.14 12.06
CA GLY A 25 35.72 22.88 11.68
C GLY A 25 36.65 21.65 11.66
N TRP A 26 37.78 21.73 12.35
CA TRP A 26 38.87 20.75 12.52
C TRP A 26 38.79 20.03 13.87
N ASN A 27 37.58 19.87 14.43
CA ASN A 27 37.40 19.01 15.59
C ASN A 27 37.14 17.56 15.12
N PRO A 28 38.13 16.65 15.19
CA PRO A 28 37.95 15.26 14.75
C PRO A 28 36.94 14.49 15.62
N LEU A 29 36.60 14.99 16.80
CA LEU A 29 35.56 14.41 17.66
C LEU A 29 34.13 14.67 17.12
N GLY A 30 33.95 15.66 16.23
CA GLY A 30 32.68 15.96 15.59
C GLY A 30 32.47 15.22 14.25
N TRP A 31 33.48 14.50 13.75
CA TRP A 31 33.45 13.81 12.47
C TRP A 31 33.06 12.32 12.58
N GLY A 32 32.86 11.82 13.80
CA GLY A 32 32.26 10.51 14.04
C GLY A 32 30.76 10.54 13.74
N PRO A 33 30.14 9.40 13.40
CA PRO A 33 28.71 9.35 13.14
C PRO A 33 27.99 9.70 14.44
N GLY A 34 27.54 10.96 14.55
CA GLY A 34 26.51 11.31 15.49
C GLY A 34 25.40 10.30 15.27
N THR A 35 25.01 9.60 16.33
CA THR A 35 23.85 8.72 16.33
C THR A 35 22.62 9.60 16.16
N ALA A 36 22.43 10.12 14.95
CA ALA A 36 21.14 10.53 14.47
C ALA A 36 20.32 9.25 14.54
N THR A 37 19.53 9.15 15.59
CA THR A 37 18.45 8.17 15.66
C THR A 37 17.73 8.27 14.32
N PRO A 38 17.58 7.16 13.59
CA PRO A 38 16.91 7.21 12.29
C PRO A 38 15.53 7.79 12.54
N GLN A 39 15.32 9.04 12.08
CA GLN A 39 14.01 9.66 12.11
C GLN A 39 13.16 8.78 11.20
N THR A 40 12.27 8.01 11.81
CA THR A 40 11.39 7.15 11.07
C THR A 40 10.52 8.01 10.16
N LEU A 41 10.36 7.59 8.90
CA LEU A 41 9.39 8.18 7.99
C LEU A 41 7.95 7.81 8.35
N ALA A 42 7.75 7.04 9.44
CA ALA A 42 6.43 6.72 9.94
C ALA A 42 5.80 7.98 10.56
N PRO A 43 4.60 8.38 10.11
CA PRO A 43 3.89 9.50 10.70
C PRO A 43 3.55 9.23 12.18
N GLU A 44 3.47 10.29 12.99
CA GLU A 44 2.98 10.21 14.37
C GLU A 44 1.53 9.72 14.34
N GLY A 45 1.30 8.47 14.78
CA GLY A 45 0.00 7.78 14.67
C GLY A 45 0.00 6.54 13.76
N GLY A 46 1.11 6.26 13.06
CA GLY A 46 1.24 5.09 12.18
C GLY A 46 0.63 5.30 10.80
N TYR A 47 0.93 4.40 9.86
CA TYR A 47 0.35 4.47 8.52
C TYR A 47 -1.16 4.21 8.60
N PRO A 48 -2.01 5.05 7.98
CA PRO A 48 -3.44 4.79 7.94
C PRO A 48 -3.67 3.42 7.27
N GLN A 49 -4.54 2.61 7.87
CA GLN A 49 -5.03 1.39 7.24
C GLN A 49 -5.91 1.84 6.07
N VAL A 50 -5.29 2.05 4.90
CA VAL A 50 -5.99 2.55 3.72
C VAL A 50 -6.96 1.45 3.27
N ARG A 51 -8.24 1.68 3.53
CA ARG A 51 -9.32 0.87 2.98
C ARG A 51 -9.30 1.02 1.47
N ASP A 52 -9.52 -0.08 0.77
CA ASP A 52 -9.60 -0.05 -0.69
C ASP A 52 -10.69 0.93 -1.15
N PRO A 53 -10.36 1.98 -1.93
CA PRO A 53 -11.31 3.01 -2.32
C PRO A 53 -12.27 2.55 -3.42
N ARG A 54 -12.00 1.41 -4.07
CA ARG A 54 -12.84 0.91 -5.16
C ARG A 54 -14.25 0.61 -4.64
N PRO A 55 -15.30 0.97 -5.38
CA PRO A 55 -16.66 0.58 -5.03
C PRO A 55 -16.84 -0.93 -5.15
N THR A 56 -17.80 -1.47 -4.42
CA THR A 56 -18.21 -2.86 -4.55
C THR A 56 -18.85 -3.06 -5.92
N VAL A 57 -18.59 -4.21 -6.55
CA VAL A 57 -19.19 -4.58 -7.85
C VAL A 57 -20.70 -4.57 -7.70
N PRO A 58 -21.44 -3.84 -8.55
CA PRO A 58 -22.88 -3.67 -8.40
C PRO A 58 -23.68 -4.96 -8.38
N GLN A 59 -23.33 -5.94 -9.23
CA GLN A 59 -24.07 -7.20 -9.30
C GLN A 59 -23.17 -8.42 -9.42
N ILE A 60 -23.40 -9.41 -8.58
CA ILE A 60 -22.74 -10.72 -8.69
C ILE A 60 -23.55 -11.66 -9.58
N LEU A 61 -22.90 -12.26 -10.57
CA LEU A 61 -23.49 -13.23 -11.49
C LEU A 61 -23.30 -14.66 -10.99
N ASP A 62 -22.08 -15.00 -10.57
CA ASP A 62 -21.73 -16.35 -10.15
C ASP A 62 -20.57 -16.33 -9.14
N ALA A 63 -20.55 -17.31 -8.26
CA ALA A 63 -19.51 -17.50 -7.25
C ALA A 63 -19.38 -18.98 -6.95
N GLY A 64 -18.17 -19.53 -7.09
CA GLY A 64 -17.99 -20.97 -6.92
C GLY A 64 -16.54 -21.40 -6.71
N TRP A 65 -16.41 -22.67 -6.35
CA TRP A 65 -15.13 -23.34 -6.17
C TRP A 65 -14.77 -24.19 -7.38
N GLN A 66 -13.55 -24.04 -7.88
CA GLN A 66 -12.94 -24.96 -8.84
C GLN A 66 -11.81 -25.74 -8.16
N ARG A 67 -11.64 -27.02 -8.49
CA ARG A 67 -10.59 -27.85 -7.90
C ARG A 67 -9.23 -27.50 -8.48
N LEU A 68 -8.21 -27.43 -7.63
CA LEU A 68 -6.80 -27.31 -7.99
C LEU A 68 -6.02 -28.48 -7.38
N ALA A 69 -4.81 -28.73 -7.90
CA ALA A 69 -3.93 -29.77 -7.36
C ALA A 69 -3.57 -29.51 -5.88
N ASP A 70 -3.38 -28.25 -5.50
CA ASP A 70 -3.01 -27.82 -4.15
C ASP A 70 -4.14 -27.06 -3.41
N GLY A 71 -5.41 -27.34 -3.74
CA GLY A 71 -6.53 -26.72 -3.04
C GLY A 71 -7.73 -26.44 -3.92
N ARG A 72 -8.26 -25.22 -3.82
CA ARG A 72 -9.41 -24.76 -4.62
C ARG A 72 -9.21 -23.34 -5.09
N LEU A 73 -9.72 -23.03 -6.28
CA LEU A 73 -9.80 -21.69 -6.83
C LEU A 73 -11.17 -21.12 -6.52
N LEU A 74 -11.24 -20.03 -5.77
CA LEU A 74 -12.46 -19.25 -5.62
C LEU A 74 -12.63 -18.42 -6.89
N VAL A 75 -13.67 -18.67 -7.66
CA VAL A 75 -13.99 -17.91 -8.89
C VAL A 75 -15.26 -17.12 -8.65
N LEU A 76 -15.18 -15.82 -8.83
CA LEU A 76 -16.34 -14.94 -8.83
C LEU A 76 -16.44 -14.21 -10.16
N ARG A 77 -17.69 -14.06 -10.61
CA ARG A 77 -18.04 -13.29 -11.79
C ARG A 77 -19.13 -12.29 -11.43
N GLY A 78 -18.97 -11.06 -11.88
CA GLY A 78 -20.01 -10.03 -11.77
C GLY A 78 -19.97 -9.09 -12.95
N PHE A 79 -20.78 -8.04 -12.89
CA PHE A 79 -20.80 -6.98 -13.89
C PHE A 79 -21.29 -5.66 -13.27
N GLY A 80 -21.05 -4.56 -13.98
CA GLY A 80 -21.56 -3.24 -13.65
C GLY A 80 -22.72 -2.83 -14.55
N PRO A 81 -23.44 -1.74 -14.24
CA PRO A 81 -24.55 -1.24 -15.06
C PRO A 81 -24.11 -0.69 -16.43
N VAL A 82 -22.85 -0.24 -16.54
CA VAL A 82 -22.27 0.37 -17.74
C VAL A 82 -20.96 -0.31 -18.11
N LYS A 83 -20.54 -0.19 -19.37
CA LYS A 83 -19.30 -0.80 -19.86
C LYS A 83 -18.06 -0.12 -19.26
N GLY A 84 -16.94 -0.83 -19.26
CA GLY A 84 -15.63 -0.26 -18.88
C GLY A 84 -15.24 -0.41 -17.40
N TYR A 85 -15.99 -1.18 -16.62
CA TYR A 85 -15.51 -1.62 -15.32
C TYR A 85 -14.29 -2.55 -15.49
N HIS A 86 -13.29 -2.39 -14.63
CA HIS A 86 -12.02 -3.13 -14.74
C HIS A 86 -11.32 -3.25 -13.37
N SER A 87 -10.14 -3.88 -13.35
CA SER A 87 -9.30 -4.03 -12.15
C SER A 87 -10.06 -4.60 -10.95
N ALA A 88 -10.85 -5.63 -11.19
CA ALA A 88 -11.62 -6.26 -10.14
C ALA A 88 -10.73 -7.05 -9.18
N ALA A 89 -11.12 -7.08 -7.91
CA ALA A 89 -10.41 -7.82 -6.88
C ALA A 89 -11.36 -8.27 -5.78
N LEU A 90 -10.92 -9.26 -5.01
CA LEU A 90 -11.49 -9.57 -3.72
C LEU A 90 -10.59 -8.95 -2.65
N VAL A 91 -11.17 -8.07 -1.85
CA VAL A 91 -10.45 -7.40 -0.76
C VAL A 91 -11.10 -7.76 0.57
N PRO A 92 -10.38 -7.72 1.69
CA PRO A 92 -10.98 -7.90 3.00
C PRO A 92 -12.10 -6.87 3.23
N ALA A 93 -13.22 -7.30 3.83
CA ALA A 93 -14.29 -6.38 4.18
C ALA A 93 -13.82 -5.31 5.19
N VAL A 94 -12.96 -5.73 6.13
CA VAL A 94 -12.32 -4.88 7.14
C VAL A 94 -10.81 -4.85 6.88
N ALA A 95 -10.24 -3.65 6.79
CA ALA A 95 -8.80 -3.47 6.67
C ALA A 95 -8.11 -3.94 7.95
N ARG A 96 -7.11 -4.81 7.80
CA ARG A 96 -6.38 -5.42 8.91
C ARG A 96 -4.91 -5.57 8.56
N PRO A 97 -4.00 -5.44 9.54
CA PRO A 97 -2.59 -5.71 9.32
C PRO A 97 -2.36 -7.22 9.11
N GLY A 98 -1.41 -7.56 8.23
CA GLY A 98 -1.00 -8.93 7.96
C GLY A 98 -1.66 -9.54 6.73
N ASP A 99 -2.00 -10.83 6.81
CA ASP A 99 -2.54 -11.58 5.68
C ASP A 99 -4.02 -11.19 5.39
N PRO A 100 -4.31 -10.63 4.20
CA PRO A 100 -5.67 -10.20 3.84
C PRO A 100 -6.66 -11.36 3.72
N LEU A 101 -6.18 -12.59 3.48
CA LEU A 101 -7.05 -13.76 3.30
C LEU A 101 -7.20 -14.59 4.58
N GLN A 102 -6.96 -13.98 5.75
CA GLN A 102 -7.12 -14.64 7.03
C GLN A 102 -8.58 -14.53 7.51
N PRO A 103 -9.20 -15.63 7.98
CA PRO A 103 -10.55 -15.56 8.54
C PRO A 103 -10.61 -14.70 9.80
N ASP A 104 -11.83 -14.32 10.15
CA ASP A 104 -12.17 -13.71 11.42
C ASP A 104 -12.21 -14.77 12.54
N ALA A 105 -12.46 -14.34 13.79
CA ALA A 105 -12.41 -15.21 14.96
C ALA A 105 -13.43 -16.39 14.91
N ASP A 106 -14.48 -16.26 14.12
CA ASP A 106 -15.50 -17.27 13.86
C ASP A 106 -15.13 -18.25 12.73
N GLY A 107 -13.95 -18.09 12.11
CA GLY A 107 -13.49 -18.90 11.00
C GLY A 107 -14.13 -18.52 9.65
N VAL A 108 -14.86 -17.41 9.58
CA VAL A 108 -15.46 -16.90 8.34
C VAL A 108 -14.52 -15.89 7.70
N LEU A 109 -14.25 -16.03 6.41
CA LEU A 109 -13.48 -15.06 5.64
C LEU A 109 -14.43 -14.07 4.95
N ARG A 110 -14.43 -12.83 5.40
CA ARG A 110 -15.29 -11.76 4.88
C ARG A 110 -14.55 -10.93 3.84
N LEU A 111 -15.03 -10.99 2.61
CA LEU A 111 -14.45 -10.32 1.46
C LEU A 111 -15.48 -9.38 0.83
N ARG A 112 -14.97 -8.39 0.11
CA ARG A 112 -15.74 -7.48 -0.72
C ARG A 112 -15.28 -7.63 -2.16
N PHE A 113 -16.22 -7.82 -3.07
CA PHE A 113 -15.91 -7.87 -4.48
C PHE A 113 -15.91 -6.45 -5.04
N VAL A 114 -14.75 -5.96 -5.46
CA VAL A 114 -14.59 -4.56 -5.88
C VAL A 114 -14.13 -4.46 -7.33
N ALA A 115 -14.46 -3.37 -7.99
CA ALA A 115 -13.96 -3.05 -9.33
C ALA A 115 -13.89 -1.53 -9.51
N VAL A 116 -13.03 -1.09 -10.43
CA VAL A 116 -12.91 0.32 -10.81
C VAL A 116 -13.98 0.62 -11.87
N PRO A 117 -14.88 1.59 -11.64
CA PRO A 117 -15.84 2.04 -12.65
C PRO A 117 -15.12 2.78 -13.79
N PRO A 118 -15.73 2.90 -14.98
CA PRO A 118 -15.21 3.78 -16.02
C PRO A 118 -15.17 5.24 -15.50
N ALA A 119 -14.27 6.04 -16.07
CA ALA A 119 -14.29 7.48 -15.82
C ALA A 119 -15.63 8.10 -16.27
N ALA A 120 -16.14 9.08 -15.52
CA ALA A 120 -17.48 9.62 -15.73
C ALA A 120 -17.66 10.30 -17.11
N ASP A 121 -16.58 10.79 -17.69
CA ASP A 121 -16.51 11.43 -19.01
C ASP A 121 -16.27 10.44 -20.16
N ALA A 122 -15.91 9.18 -19.86
CA ALA A 122 -15.64 8.17 -20.87
C ALA A 122 -16.91 7.77 -21.63
N THR A 123 -16.79 7.54 -22.94
CA THR A 123 -17.89 7.05 -23.79
C THR A 123 -18.47 5.74 -23.27
N THR A 124 -17.64 4.88 -22.69
CA THR A 124 -18.06 3.59 -22.10
C THR A 124 -19.02 3.74 -20.93
N ALA A 125 -18.91 4.82 -20.14
CA ALA A 125 -19.81 5.12 -19.04
C ALA A 125 -21.24 5.44 -19.49
N ARG A 126 -21.45 5.72 -20.79
CA ARG A 126 -22.77 5.97 -21.39
C ARG A 126 -23.38 4.73 -22.05
N LEU A 127 -22.64 3.63 -22.14
CA LEU A 127 -23.08 2.41 -22.79
C LEU A 127 -23.54 1.39 -21.74
N PRO A 128 -24.76 0.85 -21.84
CA PRO A 128 -25.21 -0.19 -20.92
C PRO A 128 -24.36 -1.46 -21.11
N ALA A 129 -23.99 -2.08 -19.99
CA ALA A 129 -23.28 -3.36 -20.03
C ALA A 129 -24.25 -4.52 -20.25
N ASN A 130 -23.76 -5.58 -20.91
CA ASN A 130 -24.49 -6.84 -21.04
C ASN A 130 -23.82 -7.90 -20.14
N PRO A 131 -24.56 -8.54 -19.21
CA PRO A 131 -24.00 -9.48 -18.23
C PRO A 131 -23.36 -10.73 -18.85
N VAL A 132 -23.69 -11.06 -20.11
CA VAL A 132 -23.14 -12.23 -20.80
C VAL A 132 -21.74 -11.96 -21.37
N ILE A 133 -21.48 -10.75 -21.86
CA ILE A 133 -20.25 -10.39 -22.59
C ILE A 133 -19.34 -9.44 -21.80
N ASP A 134 -19.92 -8.53 -21.02
CA ASP A 134 -19.19 -7.49 -20.26
C ASP A 134 -19.00 -7.90 -18.80
N SER A 135 -18.79 -9.20 -18.57
CA SER A 135 -18.56 -9.75 -17.23
C SER A 135 -17.12 -9.55 -16.79
N ILE A 136 -16.92 -9.36 -15.48
CA ILE A 136 -15.61 -9.26 -14.86
C ILE A 136 -15.44 -10.46 -13.93
N THR A 137 -14.30 -11.13 -14.06
CA THR A 137 -14.01 -12.35 -13.32
C THR A 137 -12.78 -12.14 -12.45
N VAL A 138 -12.87 -12.60 -11.20
CA VAL A 138 -11.74 -12.66 -10.26
C VAL A 138 -11.60 -14.09 -9.79
N ALA A 139 -10.35 -14.55 -9.73
CA ALA A 139 -10.02 -15.87 -9.25
C ALA A 139 -8.95 -15.77 -8.16
N VAL A 140 -9.19 -16.36 -7.00
CA VAL A 140 -8.25 -16.36 -5.87
C VAL A 140 -7.93 -17.80 -5.48
N PRO A 141 -6.66 -18.23 -5.60
CA PRO A 141 -6.27 -19.58 -5.20
C PRO A 141 -6.25 -19.69 -3.67
N MET A 142 -6.79 -20.79 -3.17
CA MET A 142 -6.83 -21.12 -1.76
C MET A 142 -6.17 -22.48 -1.55
N SER A 143 -5.07 -22.50 -0.80
CA SER A 143 -4.36 -23.74 -0.49
C SER A 143 -5.15 -24.61 0.48
N PHE A 144 -4.84 -25.92 0.54
CA PHE A 144 -5.45 -26.82 1.52
C PHE A 144 -5.26 -26.36 2.97
N LEU A 145 -4.08 -25.81 3.29
CA LEU A 145 -3.77 -25.26 4.62
C LEU A 145 -4.62 -24.04 4.96
N ARG A 146 -5.00 -23.22 3.97
CA ARG A 146 -5.89 -22.08 4.18
C ARG A 146 -7.34 -22.54 4.31
N LEU A 147 -7.78 -23.40 3.40
CA LEU A 147 -9.14 -23.97 3.41
C LEU A 147 -9.45 -24.76 4.68
N SER A 148 -8.44 -25.39 5.32
CA SER A 148 -8.64 -26.09 6.60
C SER A 148 -8.96 -25.17 7.78
N ARG A 149 -8.65 -23.88 7.66
CA ARG A 149 -8.93 -22.85 8.67
C ARG A 149 -10.24 -22.10 8.40
N LEU A 150 -10.90 -22.36 7.28
CA LEU A 150 -12.12 -21.67 6.86
C LEU A 150 -13.35 -22.54 7.11
N THR A 151 -14.34 -21.95 7.77
CA THR A 151 -15.69 -22.52 7.89
C THR A 151 -16.54 -22.11 6.69
N ALA A 152 -16.46 -20.84 6.30
CA ALA A 152 -17.19 -20.26 5.18
C ALA A 152 -16.44 -19.04 4.62
N ILE A 153 -16.83 -18.63 3.42
CA ILE A 153 -16.44 -17.34 2.83
C ILE A 153 -17.72 -16.54 2.58
N GLU A 154 -17.74 -15.31 3.06
CA GLU A 154 -18.79 -14.34 2.76
C GLU A 154 -18.21 -13.31 1.79
N ILE A 155 -18.85 -13.16 0.63
CA ILE A 155 -18.50 -12.12 -0.33
C ILE A 155 -19.62 -11.10 -0.42
N GLU A 156 -19.30 -9.86 -0.07
CA GLU A 156 -20.16 -8.70 -0.24
C GLU A 156 -20.09 -8.17 -1.68
N GLY A 157 -21.23 -8.19 -2.36
CA GLY A 157 -21.53 -7.48 -3.60
C GLY A 157 -22.37 -6.23 -3.34
N GLY A 158 -22.54 -5.39 -4.36
CA GLY A 158 -23.40 -4.20 -4.27
C GLY A 158 -24.89 -4.53 -4.15
N ASP A 159 -25.30 -5.70 -4.64
CA ASP A 159 -26.69 -6.17 -4.62
C ASP A 159 -27.00 -7.17 -3.50
N ARG A 160 -26.05 -8.03 -3.15
CA ARG A 160 -26.23 -9.08 -2.13
C ARG A 160 -24.91 -9.57 -1.54
N VAL A 161 -25.01 -10.32 -0.44
CA VAL A 161 -23.89 -11.08 0.13
C VAL A 161 -24.04 -12.56 -0.26
N ILE A 162 -22.97 -13.18 -0.74
CA ILE A 162 -22.93 -14.62 -1.06
C ILE A 162 -22.09 -15.34 -0.02
N THR A 163 -22.64 -16.40 0.55
CA THR A 163 -21.92 -17.28 1.46
C THR A 163 -21.58 -18.58 0.75
N LEU A 164 -20.29 -18.88 0.64
CA LEU A 164 -19.78 -20.16 0.13
C LEU A 164 -19.28 -20.99 1.30
N ARG A 165 -19.83 -22.19 1.45
CA ARG A 165 -19.33 -23.19 2.39
C ARG A 165 -18.30 -24.09 1.71
N ARG A 166 -17.42 -24.67 2.51
CA ARG A 166 -16.38 -25.61 2.07
C ARG A 166 -16.96 -26.94 1.60
#